data_AF-A0A356MMJ9-F1
#
_entry.id   AF-A0A356MMJ9-F1
#
_cell.length_a   1.000
_cell.length_b   1.000
_cell.length_c   1.000
_cell.angle_alpha   90.00
_cell.angle_beta   90.00
_cell.angle_gamma   90.00
#
_symmetry.space_group_name_H-M   'P 1'
#
loop_
_entity.id
_entity.type
_entity.pdbx_description
1 polymer ?
#
loop_
_entity_poly.entity_id
_entity_poly.type
_entity_poly.pdbx_seq_one_letter_code
_entity_poly.pdbx_strand_id
1 'polypeptide(L)'
;MKYFFTLISFTTLACGCNNDHLAFIEPGDDPHFNIVANSDRGTKRFKRKVVVFGVDVYASSKVNDTKLLHVANVLAQYLDNNEDGEVDDLNVLAKLHENKAYLVLWNTPLDLFRSFVPDRIGQDLGNDEIMPNYVIEGQTGQFDASLEEVLHLVHHAGLSKAYPDVFGQSHGSELAIAMDLARGGYFEEIPEEYPATAWYTYTDKTCDYASCQTIEYLYWALTSVIGVQQNRLHEIGHEWTLNTKNKVATTDTAIYRLLTDPRYSMPAVTPDGSYRH
;
A
#
# COMPACT_ATOMS: atom_id res chain seq x y z
N MET A 1 -6.26 -61.73 -55.99
CA MET A 1 -6.01 -62.16 -54.60
C MET A 1 -4.51 -62.33 -54.39
N LYS A 2 -3.87 -61.33 -53.78
CA LYS A 2 -2.56 -61.35 -53.11
C LYS A 2 -2.40 -59.99 -52.46
N TYR A 3 -2.62 -59.94 -51.15
CA TYR A 3 -2.46 -58.76 -50.32
C TYR A 3 -0.97 -58.54 -50.06
N PHE A 4 -0.46 -57.34 -50.32
CA PHE A 4 0.83 -56.87 -49.80
C PHE A 4 0.54 -55.62 -48.98
N PHE A 5 0.70 -55.74 -47.67
CA PHE A 5 0.65 -54.63 -46.71
C PHE A 5 1.97 -53.87 -46.77
N THR A 6 1.93 -52.59 -47.12
CA THR A 6 3.06 -51.67 -46.96
C THR A 6 2.81 -50.85 -45.70
N LEU A 7 3.62 -51.09 -44.66
CA LEU A 7 3.59 -50.35 -43.40
C LEU A 7 4.17 -48.95 -43.64
N ILE A 8 3.31 -47.92 -43.63
CA ILE A 8 3.74 -46.51 -43.65
C ILE A 8 4.10 -46.13 -42.21
N SER A 9 5.38 -45.92 -41.95
CA SER A 9 5.87 -45.33 -40.70
C SER A 9 5.53 -43.83 -40.69
N PHE A 10 4.49 -43.46 -39.94
CA PHE A 10 4.22 -42.07 -39.60
C PHE A 10 5.10 -41.69 -38.40
N THR A 11 6.21 -41.01 -38.63
CA THR A 11 6.90 -40.27 -37.57
C THR A 11 6.05 -39.05 -37.21
N THR A 12 5.23 -39.20 -36.18
CA THR A 12 4.56 -38.07 -35.53
C THR A 12 5.60 -37.18 -34.86
N LEU A 13 5.90 -36.02 -35.46
CA LEU A 13 6.45 -34.90 -34.72
C LEU A 13 5.40 -34.49 -33.68
N ALA A 14 5.58 -34.92 -32.43
CA ALA A 14 4.86 -34.35 -31.31
C ALA A 14 5.39 -32.92 -31.12
N CYS A 15 4.70 -31.93 -31.70
CA CYS A 15 4.79 -30.57 -31.20
C CYS A 15 4.33 -30.60 -29.74
N GLY A 16 5.28 -30.49 -28.81
CA GLY A 16 4.98 -30.23 -27.41
C GLY A 16 4.28 -28.88 -27.30
N CYS A 17 2.96 -28.89 -27.30
CA CYS A 17 2.20 -27.81 -26.70
C CYS A 17 2.54 -27.84 -25.21
N ASN A 18 3.37 -26.91 -24.75
CA ASN A 18 3.44 -26.56 -23.33
C ASN A 18 2.05 -26.07 -22.94
N ASN A 19 1.20 -26.98 -22.46
CA ASN A 19 0.12 -26.62 -21.58
C ASN A 19 0.79 -26.12 -20.30
N ASP A 20 1.08 -24.83 -20.24
CA ASP A 20 1.14 -24.11 -18.97
C ASP A 20 -0.26 -24.26 -18.36
N HIS A 21 -0.52 -25.38 -17.71
CA HIS A 21 -1.64 -25.52 -16.80
C HIS A 21 -1.49 -24.38 -15.81
N LEU A 22 -2.34 -23.36 -15.91
CA LEU A 22 -2.51 -22.37 -14.86
C LEU A 22 -2.68 -23.19 -13.58
N ALA A 23 -1.68 -23.12 -12.70
CA ALA A 23 -1.72 -23.83 -11.44
C ALA A 23 -3.03 -23.46 -10.75
N PHE A 24 -3.76 -24.45 -10.27
CA PHE A 24 -4.97 -24.21 -9.49
C PHE A 24 -4.63 -23.26 -8.34
N ILE A 25 -5.30 -22.11 -8.29
CA ILE A 25 -5.15 -21.12 -7.23
C ILE A 25 -6.35 -21.31 -6.30
N GLU A 26 -6.07 -21.59 -5.03
CA GLU A 26 -7.11 -21.59 -4.01
C GLU A 26 -7.59 -20.15 -3.80
N PRO A 27 -8.91 -19.90 -3.83
CA PRO A 27 -9.45 -18.54 -3.70
C PRO A 27 -9.27 -17.93 -2.30
N GLY A 28 -8.91 -18.75 -1.31
CA GLY A 28 -8.92 -18.37 0.10
C GLY A 28 -10.30 -18.52 0.74
N ASP A 29 -10.41 -18.13 2.01
CA ASP A 29 -11.60 -18.23 2.85
C ASP A 29 -12.20 -16.87 3.24
N ASP A 30 -11.71 -15.79 2.63
CA ASP A 30 -12.24 -14.44 2.84
C ASP A 30 -13.64 -14.28 2.22
N PRO A 31 -14.59 -13.63 2.92
CA PRO A 31 -15.97 -13.50 2.44
C PRO A 31 -16.16 -12.54 1.26
N HIS A 32 -15.24 -11.60 1.06
CA HIS A 32 -15.41 -10.48 0.10
C HIS A 32 -14.39 -10.53 -1.04
N PHE A 33 -13.20 -11.06 -0.77
CA PHE A 33 -12.11 -11.12 -1.74
C PHE A 33 -11.73 -12.55 -2.09
N ASN A 34 -11.53 -12.79 -3.38
CA ASN A 34 -11.02 -14.06 -3.88
C ASN A 34 -9.62 -13.86 -4.46
N ILE A 35 -8.71 -14.77 -4.12
CA ILE A 35 -7.41 -14.88 -4.76
C ILE A 35 -7.59 -15.53 -6.14
N VAL A 36 -7.13 -14.86 -7.17
CA VAL A 36 -7.23 -15.33 -8.57
C VAL A 36 -5.87 -15.46 -9.20
N ALA A 37 -5.78 -16.28 -10.25
CA ALA A 37 -4.57 -16.37 -11.06
C ALA A 37 -4.27 -15.03 -11.76
N ASN A 38 -3.01 -14.61 -11.71
CA ASN A 38 -2.54 -13.41 -12.41
C ASN A 38 -1.89 -13.77 -13.75
N SER A 39 -2.30 -13.06 -14.80
CA SER A 39 -1.71 -13.13 -16.14
C SER A 39 -1.33 -11.76 -16.71
N ASP A 40 -1.37 -10.72 -15.89
CA ASP A 40 -1.19 -9.34 -16.33
C ASP A 40 0.22 -9.10 -16.87
N ARG A 41 0.31 -8.22 -17.87
CA ARG A 41 1.57 -7.89 -18.52
C ARG A 41 2.49 -7.16 -17.53
N GLY A 42 3.74 -7.59 -17.45
CA GLY A 42 4.75 -6.97 -16.57
C GLY A 42 4.80 -7.55 -15.16
N THR A 43 3.76 -8.26 -14.70
CA THR A 43 3.67 -8.80 -13.34
C THR A 43 3.75 -10.33 -13.29
N LYS A 44 4.26 -10.98 -14.35
CA LYS A 44 4.28 -12.46 -14.51
C LYS A 44 4.98 -13.24 -13.40
N ARG A 45 5.80 -12.60 -12.56
CA ARG A 45 6.44 -13.19 -11.38
C ARG A 45 5.45 -13.38 -10.23
N PHE A 46 4.45 -12.53 -10.15
CA PHE A 46 3.36 -12.61 -9.21
C PHE A 46 2.26 -13.46 -9.85
N LYS A 47 2.11 -14.70 -9.41
CA LYS A 47 1.23 -15.68 -10.07
C LYS A 47 -0.23 -15.55 -9.66
N ARG A 48 -0.49 -14.76 -8.61
CA ARG A 48 -1.78 -14.64 -7.96
C ARG A 48 -2.01 -13.18 -7.56
N LYS A 49 -3.28 -12.79 -7.50
CA LYS A 49 -3.69 -11.44 -7.12
C LYS A 49 -5.07 -11.42 -6.48
N VAL A 50 -5.35 -10.33 -5.79
CA VAL A 50 -6.70 -9.89 -5.40
C VAL A 50 -6.95 -8.53 -6.07
N VAL A 51 -8.21 -8.23 -6.39
CA VAL A 51 -8.58 -6.93 -6.95
C VAL A 51 -9.55 -6.25 -5.99
N VAL A 52 -9.19 -5.06 -5.51
CA VAL A 52 -9.95 -4.29 -4.53
C VAL A 52 -10.37 -2.98 -5.17
N PHE A 53 -11.66 -2.78 -5.40
CA PHE A 53 -12.19 -1.60 -6.11
C PHE A 53 -11.45 -1.26 -7.41
N GLY A 54 -10.96 -2.28 -8.15
CA GLY A 54 -10.20 -2.10 -9.39
C GLY A 54 -8.69 -1.82 -9.21
N VAL A 55 -8.18 -1.81 -7.98
CA VAL A 55 -6.74 -1.75 -7.67
C VAL A 55 -6.20 -3.17 -7.49
N ASP A 56 -5.11 -3.50 -8.16
CA ASP A 56 -4.51 -4.84 -8.10
C ASP A 56 -3.58 -4.99 -6.88
N VAL A 57 -3.73 -6.08 -6.12
CA VAL A 57 -2.79 -6.53 -5.09
C VAL A 57 -2.17 -7.84 -5.55
N TYR A 58 -0.94 -7.77 -6.06
CA TYR A 58 -0.21 -8.92 -6.58
C TYR A 58 0.60 -9.61 -5.48
N ALA A 59 0.77 -10.94 -5.56
CA ALA A 59 1.63 -11.66 -4.62
C ALA A 59 2.56 -12.66 -5.30
N SER A 60 3.79 -12.76 -4.77
CA SER A 60 4.73 -13.81 -5.15
C SER A 60 4.25 -15.16 -4.61
N SER A 61 4.75 -16.26 -5.17
CA SER A 61 4.24 -17.60 -4.88
C SER A 61 4.42 -18.06 -3.44
N LYS A 62 5.32 -17.42 -2.67
CA LYS A 62 5.63 -17.80 -1.29
C LYS A 62 4.97 -16.89 -0.25
N VAL A 63 4.35 -15.79 -0.67
CA VAL A 63 3.53 -14.97 0.23
C VAL A 63 2.35 -15.81 0.71
N ASN A 64 2.01 -15.73 2.00
CA ASN A 64 0.86 -16.45 2.54
C ASN A 64 -0.47 -15.89 1.99
N ASP A 65 -1.43 -16.76 1.71
CA ASP A 65 -2.77 -16.39 1.22
C ASP A 65 -3.53 -15.52 2.21
N THR A 66 -3.45 -15.83 3.51
CA THR A 66 -4.10 -15.02 4.55
C THR A 66 -3.50 -13.62 4.64
N LYS A 67 -2.19 -13.48 4.39
CA LYS A 67 -1.51 -12.17 4.35
C LYS A 67 -1.87 -11.36 3.11
N LEU A 68 -2.03 -12.02 1.96
CA LEU A 68 -2.53 -11.36 0.75
C LEU A 68 -3.96 -10.82 0.96
N LEU A 69 -4.83 -11.64 1.55
CA LEU A 69 -6.20 -11.24 1.85
C LEU A 69 -6.25 -10.13 2.91
N HIS A 70 -5.41 -10.21 3.94
CA HIS A 70 -5.26 -9.14 4.93
C HIS A 70 -4.94 -7.78 4.28
N VAL A 71 -3.94 -7.73 3.40
CA VAL A 71 -3.57 -6.51 2.67
C VAL A 71 -4.72 -6.01 1.78
N ALA A 72 -5.45 -6.91 1.15
CA ALA A 72 -6.62 -6.55 0.35
C ALA A 72 -7.73 -5.90 1.21
N ASN A 73 -8.00 -6.47 2.38
CA ASN A 73 -8.95 -5.91 3.34
C ASN A 73 -8.50 -4.54 3.88
N VAL A 74 -7.22 -4.38 4.23
CA VAL A 74 -6.68 -3.09 4.67
C VAL A 74 -6.83 -2.03 3.58
N LEU A 75 -6.57 -2.37 2.32
CA LEU A 75 -6.81 -1.46 1.19
C LEU A 75 -8.29 -1.11 1.05
N ALA A 76 -9.19 -2.08 1.21
CA ALA A 76 -10.63 -1.83 1.17
C ALA A 76 -11.05 -0.86 2.29
N GLN A 77 -10.63 -1.11 3.53
CA GLN A 77 -10.93 -0.28 4.70
C GLN A 77 -10.29 1.12 4.67
N TYR A 78 -9.25 1.34 3.86
CA TYR A 78 -8.73 2.69 3.61
C TYR A 78 -9.51 3.44 2.54
N LEU A 79 -10.14 2.74 1.59
CA LEU A 79 -10.93 3.35 0.51
C LEU A 79 -12.41 3.49 0.88
N ASP A 80 -12.94 2.57 1.67
CA ASP A 80 -14.26 2.57 2.27
C ASP A 80 -14.08 2.31 3.78
N ASN A 81 -13.81 3.37 4.53
CA ASN A 81 -13.50 3.33 5.95
C ASN A 81 -14.74 3.14 6.83
N ASN A 82 -15.92 3.45 6.29
CA ASN A 82 -17.18 3.20 6.97
C ASN A 82 -17.68 1.76 6.76
N GLU A 83 -17.11 1.06 5.77
CA GLU A 83 -17.39 -0.32 5.38
C GLU A 83 -18.87 -0.52 5.01
N ASP A 84 -19.40 0.30 4.10
CA ASP A 84 -20.77 0.15 3.57
C ASP A 84 -20.82 -0.45 2.15
N GLY A 85 -19.67 -0.73 1.56
CA GLY A 85 -19.51 -1.28 0.21
C GLY A 85 -19.26 -0.22 -0.87
N GLU A 86 -19.28 1.08 -0.52
CA GLU A 86 -19.04 2.19 -1.43
C GLU A 86 -17.77 2.96 -1.03
N VAL A 87 -16.93 3.30 -2.03
CA VAL A 87 -15.69 4.05 -1.78
C VAL A 87 -16.00 5.48 -1.33
N ASP A 88 -15.40 5.90 -0.22
CA ASP A 88 -15.67 7.16 0.47
C ASP A 88 -15.25 8.41 -0.35
N ASP A 89 -14.20 8.31 -1.17
CA ASP A 89 -13.75 9.36 -2.07
C ASP A 89 -13.50 8.86 -3.50
N LEU A 90 -14.48 9.08 -4.37
CA LEU A 90 -14.42 8.69 -5.78
C LEU A 90 -13.38 9.46 -6.59
N ASN A 91 -12.95 10.66 -6.17
CA ASN A 91 -11.87 11.39 -6.84
C ASN A 91 -10.53 10.69 -6.59
N VAL A 92 -10.31 10.24 -5.36
CA VAL A 92 -9.12 9.45 -4.99
C VAL A 92 -9.11 8.14 -5.76
N LEU A 93 -10.24 7.42 -5.82
CA LEU A 93 -10.36 6.18 -6.59
C LEU A 93 -10.05 6.39 -8.08
N ALA A 94 -10.63 7.43 -8.69
CA ALA A 94 -10.38 7.76 -10.09
C ALA A 94 -8.88 7.99 -10.35
N LYS A 95 -8.17 8.66 -9.43
CA LYS A 95 -6.73 8.86 -9.55
C LYS A 95 -5.91 7.58 -9.34
N LEU A 96 -6.33 6.69 -8.45
CA LEU A 96 -5.71 5.36 -8.35
C LEU A 96 -5.83 4.60 -9.68
N HIS A 97 -6.98 4.66 -10.34
CA HIS A 97 -7.19 4.02 -11.65
C HIS A 97 -6.40 4.70 -12.77
N GLU A 98 -6.43 6.04 -12.86
CA GLU A 98 -5.66 6.81 -13.85
C GLU A 98 -4.16 6.50 -13.77
N ASN A 99 -3.63 6.40 -12.55
CA ASN A 99 -2.23 6.07 -12.28
C ASN A 99 -1.94 4.57 -12.28
N LYS A 100 -2.96 3.73 -12.55
CA LYS A 100 -2.88 2.26 -12.59
C LYS A 100 -2.19 1.70 -11.34
N ALA A 101 -2.58 2.25 -10.20
CA ALA A 101 -2.03 1.95 -8.88
C ALA A 101 -2.05 0.43 -8.60
N TYR A 102 -1.04 -0.07 -7.92
CA TYR A 102 -0.99 -1.48 -7.52
C TYR A 102 -0.07 -1.73 -6.32
N LEU A 103 -0.35 -2.81 -5.61
CA LEU A 103 0.51 -3.36 -4.56
C LEU A 103 1.22 -4.61 -5.05
N VAL A 104 2.43 -4.84 -4.55
CA VAL A 104 3.19 -6.05 -4.81
C VAL A 104 3.77 -6.65 -3.53
N LEU A 105 3.26 -7.83 -3.18
CA LEU A 105 3.73 -8.59 -2.03
C LEU A 105 4.84 -9.55 -2.45
N TRP A 106 5.95 -9.49 -1.72
CA TRP A 106 7.15 -10.28 -2.00
C TRP A 106 7.57 -11.10 -0.79
N ASN A 107 8.27 -12.22 -1.01
CA ASN A 107 8.83 -13.03 0.08
C ASN A 107 10.34 -12.86 0.18
N THR A 108 11.02 -12.61 -0.94
CA THR A 108 12.45 -12.27 -0.92
C THR A 108 12.70 -11.06 -1.82
N PRO A 109 13.76 -10.26 -1.58
CA PRO A 109 14.08 -9.12 -2.45
C PRO A 109 14.27 -9.49 -3.93
N LEU A 110 14.60 -10.76 -4.22
CA LEU A 110 14.70 -11.26 -5.60
C LEU A 110 13.36 -11.27 -6.34
N ASP A 111 12.23 -11.37 -5.61
CA ASP A 111 10.89 -11.29 -6.20
C ASP A 111 10.61 -9.89 -6.79
N LEU A 112 11.25 -8.85 -6.24
CA LEU A 112 11.16 -7.46 -6.71
C LEU A 112 12.03 -7.18 -7.93
N PHE A 113 12.89 -8.12 -8.36
CA PHE A 113 13.73 -7.89 -9.52
C PHE A 113 12.88 -7.71 -10.79
N ARG A 114 12.83 -6.46 -11.30
CA ARG A 114 11.98 -6.02 -12.42
C ARG A 114 10.48 -6.20 -12.14
N SER A 115 10.05 -6.02 -10.90
CA SER A 115 8.63 -6.03 -10.49
C SER A 115 7.91 -4.73 -10.84
N PHE A 116 8.65 -3.61 -10.93
CA PHE A 116 8.08 -2.32 -11.25
C PHE A 116 7.71 -2.22 -12.73
N VAL A 117 6.43 -1.94 -12.98
CA VAL A 117 5.85 -1.86 -14.31
C VAL A 117 5.88 -0.40 -14.76
N PRO A 118 6.50 -0.10 -15.93
CA PRO A 118 6.45 1.26 -16.48
C PRO A 118 5.02 1.78 -16.61
N ASP A 119 4.85 3.09 -16.42
CA ASP A 119 3.56 3.80 -16.51
C ASP A 119 2.48 3.32 -15.51
N ARG A 120 2.91 2.71 -14.40
CA ARG A 120 2.08 2.39 -13.23
C ARG A 120 2.78 2.92 -11.98
N ILE A 121 1.99 3.32 -10.99
CA ILE A 121 2.51 3.63 -9.65
C ILE A 121 2.31 2.40 -8.77
N GLY A 122 3.40 1.89 -8.20
CA GLY A 122 3.39 0.67 -7.40
C GLY A 122 3.99 0.90 -6.02
N GLN A 123 3.48 0.16 -5.04
CA GLN A 123 4.07 0.06 -3.71
C GLN A 123 4.33 -1.42 -3.38
N ASP A 124 5.42 -1.71 -2.69
CA ASP A 124 5.76 -3.06 -2.28
C ASP A 124 5.66 -3.28 -0.78
N LEU A 125 5.53 -4.55 -0.38
CA LEU A 125 5.42 -4.94 1.02
C LEU A 125 5.92 -6.37 1.22
N GLY A 126 6.83 -6.56 2.16
CA GLY A 126 7.44 -7.83 2.48
C GLY A 126 6.48 -8.74 3.25
N ASN A 127 6.47 -10.03 2.91
CA ASN A 127 5.63 -11.03 3.57
C ASN A 127 5.84 -11.05 5.08
N ASP A 128 7.07 -10.87 5.55
CA ASP A 128 7.42 -10.97 6.98
C ASP A 128 7.08 -9.71 7.78
N GLU A 129 6.65 -8.64 7.10
CA GLU A 129 6.28 -7.34 7.70
C GLU A 129 4.76 -7.21 7.88
N ILE A 130 3.98 -8.09 7.25
CA ILE A 130 2.52 -8.16 7.37
C ILE A 130 2.16 -8.90 8.66
N MET A 131 1.50 -8.20 9.58
CA MET A 131 1.09 -8.75 10.88
C MET A 131 -0.43 -8.65 11.07
N PRO A 132 -1.21 -9.61 10.54
CA PRO A 132 -2.67 -9.51 10.50
C PRO A 132 -3.33 -9.30 11.86
N ASN A 133 -2.69 -9.77 12.93
CA ASN A 133 -3.25 -9.68 14.27
C ASN A 133 -2.96 -8.36 15.00
N TYR A 134 -2.13 -7.47 14.45
CA TYR A 134 -1.62 -6.30 15.18
C TYR A 134 -2.72 -5.44 15.79
N VAL A 135 -3.78 -5.14 15.02
CA VAL A 135 -4.88 -4.27 15.47
C VAL A 135 -5.81 -5.00 16.44
N ILE A 136 -6.17 -6.26 16.15
CA ILE A 136 -7.05 -7.06 17.01
C ILE A 136 -6.40 -7.45 18.34
N GLU A 137 -5.06 -7.51 18.40
CA GLU A 137 -4.26 -7.72 19.61
C GLU A 137 -3.91 -6.40 20.33
N GLY A 138 -4.59 -5.29 19.98
CA GLY A 138 -4.51 -4.02 20.69
C GLY A 138 -3.29 -3.17 20.36
N GLN A 139 -2.80 -3.25 19.12
CA GLN A 139 -1.62 -2.51 18.63
C GLN A 139 -0.37 -2.77 19.48
N THR A 140 -0.08 -4.04 19.73
CA THR A 140 1.12 -4.48 20.47
C THR A 140 1.90 -5.54 19.69
N GLY A 141 3.18 -5.70 20.00
CA GLY A 141 4.06 -6.62 19.28
C GLY A 141 4.65 -6.00 18.01
N GLN A 142 5.01 -6.86 17.05
CA GLN A 142 5.59 -6.40 15.78
C GLN A 142 4.54 -5.63 14.98
N PHE A 143 4.94 -4.46 14.49
CA PHE A 143 4.08 -3.60 13.68
C PHE A 143 3.63 -4.28 12.39
N ASP A 144 2.38 -4.03 12.00
CA ASP A 144 1.84 -4.44 10.72
C ASP A 144 2.12 -3.37 9.66
N ALA A 145 3.16 -3.59 8.85
CA ALA A 145 3.55 -2.65 7.81
C ALA A 145 2.49 -2.49 6.71
N SER A 146 1.47 -3.38 6.63
CA SER A 146 0.36 -3.16 5.70
C SER A 146 -0.44 -1.88 6.00
N LEU A 147 -0.48 -1.44 7.26
CA LEU A 147 -1.12 -0.17 7.64
C LEU A 147 -0.38 1.06 7.10
N GLU A 148 0.91 0.91 6.78
CA GLU A 148 1.76 1.97 6.25
C GLU A 148 1.83 1.89 4.72
N GLU A 149 2.25 0.75 4.18
CA GLU A 149 2.54 0.64 2.74
C GLU A 149 1.28 0.75 1.87
N VAL A 150 0.15 0.20 2.33
CA VAL A 150 -1.13 0.38 1.62
C VAL A 150 -1.50 1.85 1.60
N LEU A 151 -1.29 2.55 2.71
CA LEU A 151 -1.62 3.96 2.85
C LEU A 151 -0.69 4.85 2.02
N HIS A 152 0.59 4.52 1.94
CA HIS A 152 1.55 5.17 1.03
C HIS A 152 1.06 5.10 -0.42
N LEU A 153 0.57 3.95 -0.89
CA LEU A 153 0.00 3.85 -2.24
C LEU A 153 -1.22 4.76 -2.40
N VAL A 154 -2.20 4.69 -1.48
CA VAL A 154 -3.44 5.47 -1.54
C VAL A 154 -3.14 6.96 -1.57
N HIS A 155 -2.22 7.44 -0.73
CA HIS A 155 -1.84 8.84 -0.67
C HIS A 155 -1.04 9.30 -1.89
N HIS A 156 -0.02 8.53 -2.28
CA HIS A 156 0.88 8.92 -3.37
C HIS A 156 0.22 8.83 -4.74
N ALA A 157 -0.51 7.74 -5.02
CA ALA A 157 -1.13 7.50 -6.33
C ALA A 157 -2.56 8.06 -6.44
N GLY A 158 -3.26 8.24 -5.31
CA GLY A 158 -4.64 8.72 -5.25
C GLY A 158 -4.72 10.16 -4.73
N LEU A 159 -4.66 10.32 -3.41
CA LEU A 159 -4.98 11.57 -2.70
C LEU A 159 -4.21 12.79 -3.21
N SER A 160 -2.89 12.67 -3.33
CA SER A 160 -2.03 13.78 -3.79
C SER A 160 -2.28 14.20 -5.24
N LYS A 161 -2.86 13.30 -6.06
CA LYS A 161 -3.22 13.57 -7.46
C LYS A 161 -4.65 14.07 -7.60
N ALA A 162 -5.52 13.74 -6.65
CA ALA A 162 -6.90 14.22 -6.59
C ALA A 162 -6.95 15.66 -6.10
N TYR A 163 -6.10 16.00 -5.13
CA TYR A 163 -6.09 17.31 -4.47
C TYR A 163 -4.66 17.90 -4.44
N PRO A 164 -4.09 18.28 -5.59
CA PRO A 164 -2.69 18.69 -5.69
C PRO A 164 -2.35 19.96 -4.88
N ASP A 165 -3.29 20.89 -4.72
CA ASP A 165 -3.05 22.11 -3.93
C ASP A 165 -3.04 21.85 -2.41
N VAL A 166 -3.66 20.75 -1.97
CA VAL A 166 -3.86 20.43 -0.56
C VAL A 166 -2.88 19.32 -0.13
N PHE A 167 -2.96 18.16 -0.77
CA PHE A 167 -2.14 16.98 -0.48
C PHE A 167 -1.03 16.77 -1.52
N GLY A 168 -0.74 17.79 -2.33
CA GLY A 168 0.41 17.76 -3.22
C GLY A 168 1.70 17.51 -2.46
N GLN A 169 2.61 16.82 -3.12
CA GLN A 169 3.88 16.39 -2.55
C GLN A 169 5.00 17.43 -2.71
N SER A 170 4.81 18.43 -3.55
CA SER A 170 5.81 19.48 -3.77
C SER A 170 5.58 20.68 -2.86
N HIS A 171 6.64 21.46 -2.63
CA HIS A 171 6.56 22.69 -1.86
C HIS A 171 5.43 23.61 -2.36
N GLY A 172 4.66 24.17 -1.43
CA GLY A 172 3.55 25.07 -1.70
C GLY A 172 2.15 24.47 -1.51
N SER A 173 2.02 23.14 -1.41
CA SER A 173 0.75 22.52 -0.99
C SER A 173 0.50 22.75 0.52
N GLU A 174 -0.76 22.67 0.94
CA GLU A 174 -1.10 22.78 2.38
C GLU A 174 -0.40 21.71 3.23
N LEU A 175 -0.25 20.49 2.71
CA LEU A 175 0.47 19.39 3.34
C LEU A 175 1.96 19.68 3.50
N ALA A 176 2.62 20.16 2.44
CA ALA A 176 4.05 20.49 2.49
C ALA A 176 4.32 21.65 3.46
N ILE A 177 3.43 22.64 3.50
CA ILE A 177 3.51 23.74 4.47
C ILE A 177 3.37 23.22 5.91
N ALA A 178 2.44 22.28 6.17
CA ALA A 178 2.31 21.65 7.47
C ALA A 178 3.56 20.84 7.86
N MET A 179 4.13 20.09 6.92
CA MET A 179 5.37 19.34 7.12
C MET A 179 6.55 20.28 7.45
N ASP A 180 6.69 21.41 6.75
CA ASP A 180 7.75 22.39 7.04
C ASP A 180 7.64 22.92 8.47
N LEU A 181 6.42 23.19 8.95
CA LEU A 181 6.21 23.56 10.36
C LEU A 181 6.65 22.44 11.31
N ALA A 182 6.31 21.19 10.98
CA ALA A 182 6.66 20.02 11.79
C ALA A 182 8.17 19.76 11.90
N ARG A 183 8.91 20.13 10.87
CA ARG A 183 10.38 20.05 10.80
C ARG A 183 11.08 21.26 11.41
N GLY A 184 10.32 22.28 11.85
CA GLY A 184 10.85 23.54 12.38
C GLY A 184 11.35 24.51 11.30
N GLY A 185 11.00 24.27 10.03
CA GLY A 185 11.38 25.08 8.87
C GLY A 185 11.36 24.28 7.57
N TYR A 186 11.50 24.99 6.45
CA TYR A 186 11.69 24.36 5.14
C TYR A 186 13.14 23.90 4.98
N PHE A 187 13.31 22.63 4.61
CA PHE A 187 14.60 22.04 4.23
C PHE A 187 14.40 21.17 2.99
N GLU A 188 14.96 21.60 1.86
CA GLU A 188 14.91 20.84 0.59
C GLU A 188 15.68 19.51 0.72
N GLU A 189 16.87 19.56 1.32
CA GLU A 189 17.66 18.39 1.71
C GLU A 189 17.57 18.17 3.21
N ILE A 190 17.69 16.91 3.66
CA ILE A 190 17.67 16.59 5.09
C ILE A 190 18.86 17.26 5.78
N PRO A 191 18.66 18.09 6.82
CA PRO A 191 19.73 18.78 7.53
C PRO A 191 20.59 17.80 8.35
N GLU A 192 21.76 18.24 8.83
CA GLU A 192 22.57 17.47 9.79
C GLU A 192 21.83 17.32 11.14
N GLU A 193 21.14 18.39 11.56
CA GLU A 193 20.34 18.42 12.78
C GLU A 193 19.08 19.25 12.53
N TYR A 194 17.92 18.73 12.95
CA TYR A 194 16.67 19.49 12.96
C TYR A 194 16.60 20.41 14.18
N PRO A 195 15.87 21.54 14.10
CA PRO A 195 15.60 22.37 15.28
C PRO A 195 15.01 21.54 16.43
N ALA A 196 15.42 21.82 17.67
CA ALA A 196 14.92 21.12 18.86
C ALA A 196 13.39 21.25 19.09
N THR A 197 12.73 22.16 18.37
CA THR A 197 11.28 22.34 18.37
C THR A 197 10.56 21.46 17.35
N ALA A 198 11.28 20.75 16.48
CA ALA A 198 10.69 19.87 15.47
C ALA A 198 10.08 18.62 16.14
N TRP A 199 8.98 18.15 15.58
CA TRP A 199 8.33 16.90 15.98
C TRP A 199 8.30 15.85 14.88
N TYR A 200 8.77 16.20 13.68
CA TYR A 200 9.06 15.32 12.57
C TYR A 200 10.53 15.49 12.13
N THR A 201 11.34 14.44 12.28
CA THR A 201 12.81 14.47 12.13
C THR A 201 13.32 13.26 11.36
N TYR A 202 13.04 13.23 10.04
CA TYR A 202 13.45 12.15 9.14
C TYR A 202 14.96 12.20 8.82
N THR A 203 15.68 11.10 8.97
CA THR A 203 17.17 11.09 8.91
C THR A 203 17.77 10.34 7.71
N ASP A 204 16.99 9.55 6.98
CA ASP A 204 17.51 8.82 5.80
C ASP A 204 17.77 9.78 4.63
N LYS A 205 19.04 10.03 4.34
CA LYS A 205 19.51 10.94 3.29
C LYS A 205 19.10 10.54 1.87
N THR A 206 18.57 9.34 1.65
CA THR A 206 18.05 8.90 0.35
C THR A 206 16.61 9.35 0.10
N CYS A 207 15.91 9.80 1.14
CA CYS A 207 14.52 10.23 1.09
C CYS A 207 14.40 11.71 0.70
N ASP A 208 13.90 11.97 -0.51
CA ASP A 208 13.70 13.33 -0.99
C ASP A 208 12.52 14.03 -0.30
N TYR A 209 12.48 15.35 -0.40
CA TYR A 209 11.43 16.17 0.20
C TYR A 209 10.03 15.79 -0.31
N ALA A 210 9.89 15.64 -1.63
CA ALA A 210 8.60 15.63 -2.28
C ALA A 210 7.96 14.25 -2.27
N SER A 211 8.62 13.25 -2.87
CA SER A 211 8.04 11.92 -3.00
C SER A 211 8.05 11.10 -1.72
N CYS A 212 8.98 11.38 -0.81
CA CYS A 212 9.24 10.55 0.35
C CYS A 212 8.82 11.23 1.66
N GLN A 213 9.53 12.27 2.12
CA GLN A 213 9.26 12.89 3.44
C GLN A 213 7.82 13.40 3.58
N THR A 214 7.25 13.96 2.50
CA THR A 214 5.87 14.49 2.54
C THR A 214 4.82 13.39 2.73
N ILE A 215 5.02 12.21 2.12
CA ILE A 215 4.11 11.07 2.26
C ILE A 215 4.30 10.39 3.62
N GLU A 216 5.54 10.25 4.09
CA GLU A 216 5.87 9.75 5.43
C GLU A 216 5.23 10.62 6.52
N TYR A 217 5.35 11.95 6.41
CA TYR A 217 4.70 12.88 7.32
C TYR A 217 3.17 12.69 7.38
N LEU A 218 2.53 12.53 6.21
CA LEU A 218 1.09 12.30 6.13
C LEU A 218 0.71 10.95 6.77
N TYR A 219 1.49 9.90 6.52
CA TYR A 219 1.35 8.59 7.17
C TYR A 219 1.44 8.72 8.69
N TRP A 220 2.51 9.32 9.21
CA TRP A 220 2.72 9.47 10.65
C TRP A 220 1.58 10.21 11.33
N ALA A 221 1.14 11.31 10.72
CA ALA A 221 0.05 12.13 11.24
C ALA A 221 -1.28 11.37 11.22
N LEU A 222 -1.67 10.78 10.09
CA LEU A 222 -2.96 10.08 9.98
C LEU A 222 -3.01 8.86 10.91
N THR A 223 -1.99 8.01 10.88
CA THR A 223 -1.94 6.80 11.70
C THR A 223 -1.90 7.10 13.20
N SER A 224 -1.32 8.23 13.61
CA SER A 224 -1.42 8.72 14.99
C SER A 224 -2.83 9.20 15.35
N VAL A 225 -3.55 9.82 14.40
CA VAL A 225 -4.94 10.31 14.59
C VAL A 225 -5.95 9.17 14.71
N ILE A 226 -5.81 8.10 13.92
CA ILE A 226 -6.72 6.95 13.94
C ILE A 226 -6.34 5.90 15.01
N GLY A 227 -5.17 6.03 15.66
CA GLY A 227 -4.79 5.28 16.86
C GLY A 227 -3.70 4.22 16.66
N VAL A 228 -3.29 3.94 15.43
CA VAL A 228 -2.27 2.95 15.07
C VAL A 228 -0.95 3.13 15.85
N GLN A 229 -0.52 4.38 16.08
CA GLN A 229 0.78 4.68 16.69
C GLN A 229 0.77 4.75 18.24
N GLN A 230 -0.37 4.50 18.89
CA GLN A 230 -0.58 4.84 20.30
C GLN A 230 0.46 4.23 21.27
N ASN A 231 0.95 3.02 20.99
CA ASN A 231 1.90 2.30 21.84
C ASN A 231 3.35 2.34 21.32
N ARG A 232 3.64 3.07 20.24
CA ARG A 232 4.90 2.97 19.49
C ARG A 232 5.90 4.11 19.76
N LEU A 233 5.63 5.01 20.70
CA LEU A 233 6.48 6.19 20.92
C LEU A 233 7.96 5.86 21.17
N HIS A 234 8.25 4.74 21.85
CA HIS A 234 9.64 4.31 22.06
C HIS A 234 10.35 3.93 20.76
N GLU A 235 9.62 3.35 19.80
CA GLU A 235 10.14 2.92 18.50
C GLU A 235 10.29 4.11 17.55
N ILE A 236 9.23 4.92 17.42
CA ILE A 236 9.13 5.95 16.37
C ILE A 236 9.54 7.34 16.86
N GLY A 237 9.69 7.55 18.17
CA GLY A 237 9.84 8.88 18.78
C GLY A 237 11.08 9.66 18.38
N HIS A 238 12.08 8.99 17.80
CA HIS A 238 13.27 9.64 17.24
C HIS A 238 12.98 10.32 15.89
N GLU A 239 11.89 9.95 15.23
CA GLU A 239 11.43 10.50 13.94
C GLU A 239 10.10 11.24 14.07
N TRP A 240 9.14 10.70 14.82
CA TRP A 240 7.82 11.27 15.04
C TRP A 240 7.39 11.22 16.51
N THR A 241 7.22 12.39 17.14
CA THR A 241 6.93 12.47 18.59
C THR A 241 5.44 12.50 18.94
N LEU A 242 4.57 12.70 17.95
CA LEU A 242 3.12 12.92 18.11
C LEU A 242 2.29 11.66 17.90
N ASN A 243 2.68 10.55 18.51
CA ASN A 243 2.13 9.20 18.31
C ASN A 243 0.64 8.99 18.72
N THR A 244 -0.12 10.04 19.06
CA THR A 244 -1.54 9.93 19.45
C THR A 244 -2.36 11.08 18.89
N LYS A 245 -3.66 10.84 18.66
CA LYS A 245 -4.62 11.86 18.20
C LYS A 245 -4.55 13.14 19.00
N ASN A 246 -4.49 13.05 20.33
CA ASN A 246 -4.43 14.23 21.18
C ASN A 246 -3.15 15.05 20.93
N LYS A 247 -1.99 14.39 20.81
CA LYS A 247 -0.73 15.09 20.52
C LYS A 247 -0.77 15.78 19.16
N VAL A 248 -1.28 15.11 18.12
CA VAL A 248 -1.44 15.73 16.79
C VAL A 248 -2.40 16.92 16.88
N ALA A 249 -3.58 16.75 17.47
CA ALA A 249 -4.60 17.78 17.56
C ALA A 249 -4.15 19.02 18.34
N THR A 250 -3.30 18.88 19.36
CA THR A 250 -2.85 20.01 20.19
C THR A 250 -1.58 20.67 19.69
N THR A 251 -0.72 19.94 18.98
CA THR A 251 0.61 20.44 18.55
C THR A 251 0.60 20.76 17.06
N ASP A 252 0.31 19.78 16.22
CA ASP A 252 0.30 19.93 14.76
C ASP A 252 -1.11 20.26 14.25
N THR A 253 -1.58 21.45 14.63
CA THR A 253 -2.93 21.90 14.25
C THR A 253 -3.09 22.11 12.75
N ALA A 254 -1.99 22.23 11.99
CA ALA A 254 -2.03 22.39 10.54
C ALA A 254 -2.47 21.07 9.88
N ILE A 255 -1.74 19.97 10.12
CA ILE A 255 -2.13 18.67 9.57
C ILE A 255 -3.43 18.16 10.16
N TYR A 256 -3.68 18.38 11.46
CA TYR A 256 -4.93 17.91 12.07
C TYR A 256 -6.17 18.50 11.40
N ARG A 257 -6.11 19.76 10.94
CA ARG A 257 -7.21 20.38 10.19
C ARG A 257 -7.42 19.70 8.84
N LEU A 258 -6.35 19.39 8.10
CA LEU A 258 -6.45 18.67 6.84
C LEU A 258 -7.04 17.27 7.02
N LEU A 259 -6.57 16.55 8.05
CA LEU A 259 -7.00 15.18 8.36
C LEU A 259 -8.44 15.07 8.88
N THR A 260 -9.01 16.17 9.37
CA THR A 260 -10.38 16.19 9.91
C THR A 260 -11.35 17.02 9.07
N ASP A 261 -10.90 17.49 7.91
CA ASP A 261 -11.75 18.19 6.96
C ASP A 261 -12.65 17.18 6.24
N PRO A 262 -13.99 17.30 6.38
CA PRO A 262 -14.92 16.33 5.79
C PRO A 262 -14.92 16.34 4.25
N ARG A 263 -14.26 17.31 3.60
CA ARG A 263 -14.16 17.38 2.13
C ARG A 263 -13.29 16.28 1.52
N TYR A 264 -12.42 15.65 2.29
CA TYR A 264 -11.41 14.71 1.79
C TYR A 264 -11.63 13.27 2.26
N SER A 265 -12.72 13.01 2.97
CA SER A 265 -13.11 11.69 3.47
C SER A 265 -11.95 10.90 4.08
N MET A 266 -11.09 11.56 4.86
CA MET A 266 -9.91 10.93 5.45
C MET A 266 -10.34 9.81 6.42
N PRO A 267 -9.62 8.68 6.47
CA PRO A 267 -9.92 7.59 7.40
C PRO A 267 -10.06 8.09 8.85
N ALA A 268 -11.13 7.66 9.52
CA ALA A 268 -11.42 7.97 10.92
C ALA A 268 -11.29 6.75 11.84
N VAL A 269 -11.29 5.54 11.26
CA VAL A 269 -11.18 4.25 11.92
C VAL A 269 -9.92 3.53 11.44
N THR A 270 -9.23 2.86 12.35
CA THR A 270 -8.07 2.02 12.01
C THR A 270 -8.51 0.75 11.28
N PRO A 271 -7.99 0.45 10.08
CA PRO A 271 -8.21 -0.84 9.42
C PRO A 271 -7.73 -2.00 10.31
N ASP A 272 -8.56 -3.03 10.46
CA ASP A 272 -8.22 -4.24 11.22
C ASP A 272 -7.94 -5.46 10.32
N GLY A 273 -8.06 -5.29 8.99
CA GLY A 273 -7.87 -6.35 8.01
C GLY A 273 -9.08 -7.27 7.83
N SER A 274 -10.25 -6.89 8.35
CA SER A 274 -11.50 -7.65 8.25
C SER A 274 -12.62 -6.77 7.68
N TYR A 275 -12.52 -6.42 6.39
CA TYR A 275 -13.54 -5.65 5.67
C TYR A 275 -14.86 -6.41 5.64
N ARG A 276 -15.99 -5.70 5.72
CA ARG A 276 -17.30 -6.31 5.97
C ARG A 276 -18.26 -6.37 4.77
N HIS A 277 -17.84 -5.92 3.59
CA HIS A 277 -18.74 -5.74 2.43
C HIS A 277 -18.23 -6.31 1.10
#